data_AF-E9GX60-F1
#
_entry.id   AF-E9GX60-F1
#
_cell.length_a   1.000
_cell.length_b   1.000
_cell.length_c   1.000
_cell.angle_alpha   90.00
_cell.angle_beta   90.00
_cell.angle_gamma   90.00
#
_symmetry.space_group_name_H-M   'P 1'
#
loop_
_entity.id
_entity.type
_entity.pdbx_description
1 polymer ?
#
loop_
_entity_poly.entity_id
_entity_poly.type
_entity_poly.pdbx_seq_one_letter_code
_entity_poly.pdbx_strand_id
1 'polypeptide(L)'
;MEILLLRITDGCQIRMQEPECLGVGVVSLGSTNEAILIMCVTAGYKTVFIEMVGEGQSEYAVADMVDMFVVLIPPAGGDELQGLKRGIMEHSHLVVVNKADGDLMEAAMRMQYEYSSSLKFMRPISPNWRPKVLKVSSLTKEGLPELWALMQEFHQTMLRTGELLETRRKQQRVWMWNYITQHIMQVFREDPRVKLALANGS
;
A
#
# COMPACT_ATOMS: atom_id res chain seq x y z
N MET A 1 -8.62 -0.57 -10.62
CA MET A 1 -7.40 -0.02 -10.00
C MET A 1 -6.96 -1.00 -8.92
N GLU A 2 -5.73 -1.49 -8.98
CA GLU A 2 -5.17 -2.36 -7.95
C GLU A 2 -4.15 -1.54 -7.16
N ILE A 3 -4.24 -1.57 -5.85
CA ILE A 3 -3.28 -0.88 -4.98
C ILE A 3 -2.55 -1.95 -4.20
N LEU A 4 -1.24 -1.96 -4.36
CA LEU A 4 -0.34 -2.89 -3.71
C LEU A 4 0.46 -2.13 -2.66
N LEU A 5 0.39 -2.62 -1.45
CA LEU A 5 0.93 -1.94 -0.29
C LEU A 5 1.95 -2.87 0.33
N LEU A 6 3.11 -2.32 0.67
CA LEU A 6 4.23 -3.12 1.17
C LEU A 6 4.57 -2.73 2.60
N ARG A 7 4.69 -3.73 3.46
CA ARG A 7 5.31 -3.59 4.78
C ARG A 7 6.48 -4.56 4.89
N ILE A 8 7.67 -4.05 5.21
CA ILE A 8 8.90 -4.85 5.37
C ILE A 8 9.28 -4.84 6.85
N THR A 9 9.33 -5.96 7.54
CA THR A 9 9.68 -5.98 8.98
C THR A 9 11.19 -5.83 9.21
N ASP A 10 11.59 -5.29 10.38
CA ASP A 10 12.99 -5.02 10.70
C ASP A 10 13.84 -6.30 10.77
N GLY A 11 15.08 -6.23 10.27
CA GLY A 11 16.04 -7.37 10.21
C GLY A 11 16.23 -7.99 8.82
N CYS A 12 15.79 -7.33 7.75
CA CYS A 12 15.77 -7.91 6.42
C CYS A 12 17.05 -7.64 5.60
N GLN A 13 17.83 -8.69 5.31
CA GLN A 13 18.58 -8.81 4.05
C GLN A 13 17.72 -9.63 3.08
N ILE A 14 17.22 -9.00 2.04
CA ILE A 14 16.33 -9.63 1.06
C ILE A 14 17.20 -10.30 -0.02
N ARG A 15 17.41 -11.62 0.10
CA ARG A 15 17.90 -12.47 -1.00
C ARG A 15 16.71 -13.09 -1.71
N MET A 16 16.60 -12.89 -3.03
CA MET A 16 15.75 -13.76 -3.85
C MET A 16 16.48 -15.08 -4.06
N GLN A 17 16.16 -16.10 -3.29
CA GLN A 17 16.60 -17.47 -3.55
C GLN A 17 15.57 -18.43 -2.95
N GLU A 18 14.88 -19.16 -3.83
CA GLU A 18 14.19 -20.47 -3.69
C GLU A 18 13.35 -20.80 -2.42
N PRO A 19 12.31 -21.67 -2.56
CA PRO A 19 11.14 -21.72 -1.67
C PRO A 19 11.33 -22.43 -0.32
N GLU A 20 12.53 -22.39 0.26
CA GLU A 20 12.85 -23.11 1.51
C GLU A 20 13.01 -22.19 2.73
N CYS A 21 12.90 -20.87 2.56
CA CYS A 21 12.88 -19.91 3.66
C CYS A 21 11.52 -19.23 3.79
N LEU A 22 10.82 -19.45 4.91
CA LEU A 22 9.64 -18.67 5.35
C LEU A 22 9.85 -17.18 5.05
N GLY A 23 8.95 -16.48 4.33
CA GLY A 23 9.21 -15.05 4.15
C GLY A 23 8.27 -14.11 3.40
N VAL A 24 7.23 -14.57 2.70
CA VAL A 24 6.28 -13.65 2.01
C VAL A 24 4.84 -13.98 2.37
N GLY A 25 4.13 -13.03 2.96
CA GLY A 25 2.69 -13.10 3.22
C GLY A 25 1.93 -12.16 2.28
N VAL A 26 0.81 -12.63 1.72
CA VAL A 26 -0.11 -11.80 0.91
C VAL A 26 -1.44 -11.71 1.64
N VAL A 27 -1.95 -10.48 1.81
CA VAL A 27 -3.20 -10.19 2.50
C VAL A 27 -4.10 -9.33 1.62
N SER A 28 -5.36 -9.72 1.46
CA SER A 28 -6.37 -8.91 0.78
C SER A 28 -7.19 -8.13 1.83
N LEU A 29 -7.42 -6.83 1.61
CA LEU A 29 -8.11 -5.97 2.56
C LEU A 29 -9.63 -6.16 2.56
N GLY A 30 -10.17 -6.29 3.77
CA GLY A 30 -11.59 -6.29 4.11
C GLY A 30 -11.84 -5.47 5.38
N SER A 31 -12.73 -5.89 6.28
CA SER A 31 -13.02 -5.19 7.55
C SER A 31 -12.11 -5.60 8.73
N THR A 32 -11.12 -6.47 8.51
CA THR A 32 -10.33 -7.14 9.56
C THR A 32 -8.82 -6.94 9.40
N ASN A 33 -8.39 -5.71 9.16
CA ASN A 33 -7.08 -5.43 8.55
C ASN A 33 -5.88 -5.45 9.51
N GLU A 34 -6.08 -5.01 10.75
CA GLU A 34 -4.98 -4.82 11.71
C GLU A 34 -4.49 -6.15 12.32
N ALA A 35 -5.43 -7.04 12.65
CA ALA A 35 -5.12 -8.33 13.27
C ALA A 35 -4.32 -9.25 12.33
N ILE A 36 -4.66 -9.27 11.04
CA ILE A 36 -3.97 -10.09 10.05
C ILE A 36 -2.54 -9.59 9.84
N LEU A 37 -2.35 -8.27 9.78
CA LEU A 37 -1.02 -7.68 9.71
C LEU A 37 -0.15 -8.05 10.92
N ILE A 38 -0.70 -7.90 12.14
CA ILE A 38 0.00 -8.26 13.38
C ILE A 38 0.34 -9.75 13.38
N MET A 39 -0.57 -10.61 12.93
CA MET A 39 -0.33 -12.05 12.81
C MET A 39 0.82 -12.35 11.83
N CYS A 40 0.83 -11.76 10.64
CA CYS A 40 1.90 -11.97 9.67
C CYS A 40 3.26 -11.51 10.23
N VAL A 41 3.30 -10.35 10.89
CA VAL A 41 4.53 -9.86 11.55
C VAL A 41 4.97 -10.82 12.66
N THR A 42 4.04 -11.28 13.51
CA THR A 42 4.33 -12.17 14.64
C THR A 42 4.73 -13.58 14.18
N ALA A 43 4.19 -14.04 13.04
CA ALA A 43 4.54 -15.31 12.42
C ALA A 43 5.91 -15.31 11.73
N GLY A 44 6.64 -14.19 11.77
CA GLY A 44 8.01 -14.10 11.24
C GLY A 44 8.10 -13.82 9.74
N TYR A 45 7.00 -13.37 9.10
CA TYR A 45 7.07 -12.92 7.72
C TYR A 45 7.90 -11.62 7.63
N LYS A 46 8.85 -11.63 6.70
CA LYS A 46 9.79 -10.52 6.47
C LYS A 46 9.23 -9.46 5.53
N THR A 47 8.41 -9.90 4.58
CA THR A 47 7.72 -9.04 3.62
C THR A 47 6.25 -9.38 3.62
N VAL A 48 5.41 -8.36 3.78
CA VAL A 48 3.95 -8.49 3.69
C VAL A 48 3.45 -7.60 2.56
N PHE A 49 2.82 -8.23 1.57
CA PHE A 49 2.07 -7.54 0.54
C PHE A 49 0.61 -7.46 0.95
N ILE A 50 0.05 -6.28 0.79
CA ILE A 50 -1.30 -5.98 1.19
C ILE A 50 -2.00 -5.40 -0.03
N GLU A 51 -3.01 -6.09 -0.52
CA GLU A 51 -3.77 -5.72 -1.70
C GLU A 51 -5.13 -5.17 -1.28
N MET A 52 -5.53 -4.02 -1.83
CA MET A 52 -6.90 -3.52 -1.66
C MET A 52 -7.83 -4.13 -2.70
N VAL A 53 -8.93 -4.74 -2.24
CA VAL A 53 -10.00 -5.25 -3.09
C VAL A 53 -11.26 -4.40 -2.89
N GLY A 54 -11.79 -3.84 -3.98
CA GLY A 54 -13.05 -3.08 -4.01
C GLY A 54 -12.90 -1.56 -4.19
N GLU A 55 -14.02 -0.90 -4.49
CA GLU A 55 -14.14 0.55 -4.61
C GLU A 55 -14.59 1.14 -3.26
N GLY A 56 -13.74 1.89 -2.58
CA GLY A 56 -14.10 2.41 -1.26
C GLY A 56 -13.22 3.55 -0.77
N GLN A 57 -13.81 4.45 0.02
CA GLN A 57 -13.14 5.59 0.69
C GLN A 57 -12.02 5.18 1.66
N SER A 58 -11.71 3.89 1.78
CA SER A 58 -10.65 3.32 2.62
C SER A 58 -9.25 3.44 2.00
N GLU A 59 -9.12 3.90 0.75
CA GLU A 59 -7.84 4.04 0.03
C GLU A 59 -6.76 4.77 0.88
N TYR A 60 -7.17 5.80 1.62
CA TYR A 60 -6.30 6.60 2.49
C TYR A 60 -5.96 5.91 3.81
N ALA A 61 -6.92 5.19 4.40
CA ALA A 61 -6.74 4.54 5.69
C ALA A 61 -5.60 3.52 5.64
N VAL A 62 -5.37 2.90 4.48
CA VAL A 62 -4.31 1.90 4.32
C VAL A 62 -2.95 2.50 3.97
N ALA A 63 -2.90 3.70 3.40
CA ALA A 63 -1.63 4.42 3.22
C ALA A 63 -0.92 4.65 4.56
N ASP A 64 -1.71 4.92 5.61
CA ASP A 64 -1.22 5.05 6.99
C ASP A 64 -0.94 3.70 7.68
N MET A 65 -1.00 2.57 6.97
CA MET A 65 -0.72 1.24 7.54
C MET A 65 0.55 0.59 6.98
N VAL A 66 1.14 1.17 5.96
CA VAL A 66 2.24 0.53 5.20
C VAL A 66 3.48 1.39 5.14
N ASP A 67 4.60 0.75 4.83
CA ASP A 67 5.87 1.46 4.67
C ASP A 67 5.94 2.09 3.26
N MET A 68 5.42 1.39 2.25
CA MET A 68 5.42 1.83 0.85
C MET A 68 4.05 1.63 0.22
N PHE A 69 3.58 2.66 -0.48
CA PHE A 69 2.30 2.68 -1.19
C PHE A 69 2.55 2.64 -2.70
N VAL A 70 2.14 1.54 -3.35
CA VAL A 70 2.34 1.32 -4.78
C VAL A 70 0.99 1.32 -5.50
N VAL A 71 0.87 2.18 -6.51
CA VAL A 71 -0.34 2.28 -7.33
C VAL A 71 -0.14 1.52 -8.63
N LEU A 72 -0.99 0.53 -8.91
CA LEU A 72 -0.96 -0.24 -10.15
C LEU A 72 -2.03 0.27 -11.12
N ILE A 73 -1.61 0.64 -12.33
CA ILE A 73 -2.49 1.17 -13.38
C ILE A 73 -2.32 0.41 -14.70
N PRO A 74 -3.39 0.14 -15.46
CA PRO A 74 -3.30 -0.42 -16.80
C PRO A 74 -3.06 0.66 -17.87
N PRO A 75 -2.53 0.33 -19.06
CA PRO A 75 -2.08 1.29 -20.08
C PRO A 75 -3.22 1.96 -20.86
N ALA A 76 -4.44 1.43 -20.80
CA ALA A 76 -5.57 1.80 -21.66
C ALA A 76 -6.76 2.44 -20.91
N GLY A 77 -6.54 3.03 -19.75
CA GLY A 77 -7.59 3.65 -18.93
C GLY A 77 -7.93 5.10 -19.31
N GLY A 78 -8.13 5.41 -20.59
CA GLY A 78 -8.27 6.81 -21.09
C GLY A 78 -9.27 7.68 -20.32
N ASP A 79 -10.44 7.15 -19.96
CA ASP A 79 -11.47 7.86 -19.17
C ASP A 79 -11.36 7.61 -17.66
N GLU A 80 -10.86 6.45 -17.23
CA GLU A 80 -10.64 6.14 -15.81
C GLU A 80 -9.46 6.92 -15.21
N LEU A 81 -8.52 7.38 -16.05
CA LEU A 81 -7.35 8.16 -15.64
C LEU A 81 -7.70 9.56 -15.13
N GLN A 82 -8.77 10.19 -15.64
CA GLN A 82 -9.29 11.44 -15.07
C GLN A 82 -9.93 11.23 -13.69
N GLY A 83 -10.30 9.99 -13.35
CA GLY A 83 -10.80 9.57 -12.05
C GLY A 83 -9.70 9.27 -11.02
N LEU A 84 -8.43 9.38 -11.40
CA LEU A 84 -7.31 9.30 -10.46
C LEU A 84 -7.39 10.50 -9.51
N LYS A 85 -8.14 10.32 -8.43
CA LYS A 85 -8.34 11.33 -7.39
C LYS A 85 -6.96 11.86 -7.01
N ARG A 86 -6.76 13.18 -7.15
CA ARG A 86 -5.54 13.90 -6.73
C ARG A 86 -4.90 13.29 -5.47
N GLY A 87 -5.73 12.92 -4.50
CA GLY A 87 -5.27 12.35 -3.23
C GLY A 87 -4.57 10.98 -3.29
N ILE A 88 -4.85 10.07 -4.22
CA ILE A 88 -4.19 8.75 -4.25
C ILE A 88 -2.74 8.88 -4.73
N MET A 89 -2.52 9.70 -5.76
CA MET A 89 -1.17 9.93 -6.30
C MET A 89 -0.29 10.73 -5.37
N GLU A 90 -0.90 11.65 -4.62
CA GLU A 90 -0.21 12.42 -3.58
C GLU A 90 0.39 11.54 -2.47
N HIS A 91 -0.20 10.36 -2.22
CA HIS A 91 0.28 9.40 -1.22
C HIS A 91 1.08 8.23 -1.82
N SER A 92 1.30 8.24 -3.15
CA SER A 92 2.05 7.18 -3.84
C SER A 92 3.56 7.36 -3.72
N HIS A 93 4.25 6.28 -3.37
CA HIS A 93 5.72 6.21 -3.37
C HIS A 93 6.25 5.67 -4.71
N LEU A 94 5.43 4.88 -5.40
CA LEU A 94 5.71 4.26 -6.68
C LEU A 94 4.41 4.06 -7.46
N VAL A 95 4.47 4.33 -8.75
CA VAL A 95 3.40 4.05 -9.69
C VAL A 95 3.91 3.01 -10.68
N VAL A 96 3.11 1.98 -10.91
CA VAL A 96 3.45 0.87 -11.79
C VAL A 96 2.40 0.78 -12.89
N VAL A 97 2.83 0.98 -14.12
CA VAL A 97 2.02 0.74 -15.32
C VAL A 97 2.14 -0.73 -15.68
N ASN A 98 1.14 -1.54 -15.35
CA ASN A 98 1.12 -2.96 -15.67
C ASN A 98 0.59 -3.21 -17.09
N LYS A 99 0.75 -4.45 -17.60
CA LYS A 99 0.36 -4.87 -18.96
C LYS A 99 1.13 -4.15 -20.06
N ALA A 100 2.39 -3.79 -19.78
CA ALA A 100 3.30 -3.23 -20.77
C ALA A 100 3.85 -4.34 -21.67
N ASP A 101 2.99 -4.92 -22.50
CA ASP A 101 3.30 -6.02 -23.42
C ASP A 101 2.44 -5.94 -24.69
N GLY A 102 2.92 -6.57 -25.77
CA GLY A 102 2.24 -6.61 -27.06
C GLY A 102 1.78 -5.25 -27.58
N ASP A 103 0.52 -5.18 -27.98
CA ASP A 103 -0.12 -3.98 -28.55
C ASP A 103 -0.26 -2.83 -27.53
N LEU A 104 -0.15 -3.12 -26.22
CA LEU A 104 -0.28 -2.13 -25.15
C LEU A 104 1.06 -1.49 -24.76
N MET A 105 2.18 -1.96 -25.32
CA MET A 105 3.52 -1.46 -24.98
C MET A 105 3.67 0.05 -25.24
N GLU A 106 3.21 0.55 -26.40
CA GLU A 106 3.30 1.97 -26.74
C GLU A 106 2.45 2.83 -25.81
N ALA A 107 1.22 2.39 -25.51
CA ALA A 107 0.34 3.05 -24.56
C ALA A 107 0.96 3.10 -23.15
N ALA A 108 1.61 2.01 -22.72
CA ALA A 108 2.27 1.92 -21.42
C ALA A 108 3.46 2.88 -21.32
N MET A 109 4.27 2.98 -22.38
CA MET A 109 5.39 3.94 -22.44
C MET A 109 4.91 5.39 -22.37
N ARG A 110 3.86 5.72 -23.12
CA ARG A 110 3.27 7.06 -23.09
C ARG A 110 2.76 7.41 -21.70
N MET A 111 2.02 6.50 -21.08
CA MET A 111 1.48 6.68 -19.74
C MET A 111 2.60 6.84 -18.69
N GLN A 112 3.64 6.00 -18.76
CA GLN A 112 4.80 6.12 -17.89
C GLN A 112 5.41 7.53 -17.98
N TYR A 113 5.57 8.06 -19.19
CA TYR A 113 6.12 9.39 -19.42
C TYR A 113 5.22 10.50 -18.86
N GLU A 114 3.91 10.43 -19.12
CA GLU A 114 2.91 11.40 -18.65
C GLU A 114 2.90 11.48 -17.11
N TYR A 115 2.89 10.34 -16.41
CA TYR A 115 2.95 10.32 -14.95
C TYR A 115 4.31 10.74 -14.40
N SER A 116 5.41 10.31 -15.02
CA SER A 116 6.75 10.73 -14.61
C SER A 116 6.94 12.23 -14.73
N SER A 117 6.32 12.86 -15.73
CA SER A 117 6.30 14.31 -15.88
C SER A 117 5.46 14.98 -14.79
N SER A 118 4.24 14.47 -14.58
CA SER A 118 3.28 15.04 -13.63
C SER A 118 3.76 14.97 -12.17
N LEU A 119 4.33 13.84 -11.75
CA LEU A 119 4.86 13.63 -10.40
C LEU A 119 6.01 14.60 -10.04
N LYS A 120 6.76 15.12 -11.02
CA LYS A 120 7.84 16.09 -10.76
C LYS A 120 7.34 17.43 -10.21
N PHE A 121 6.09 17.78 -10.51
CA PHE A 121 5.46 19.02 -10.05
C PHE A 121 4.74 18.85 -8.72
N MET A 122 4.56 17.61 -8.25
CA MET A 122 3.94 17.35 -6.96
C MET A 122 4.95 17.44 -5.83
N ARG A 123 4.48 17.86 -4.66
CA ARG A 123 5.30 17.88 -3.45
C ARG A 123 5.55 16.43 -3.04
N PRO A 124 6.82 16.02 -2.85
CA PRO A 124 7.11 14.66 -2.41
C PRO A 124 6.69 14.48 -0.95
N ILE A 125 6.19 13.29 -0.63
CA ILE A 125 5.78 12.87 0.73
C ILE A 125 6.98 12.89 1.68
N SER A 126 8.12 12.43 1.17
CA SER A 126 9.41 12.40 1.87
C SER A 126 10.37 13.40 1.23
N PRO A 127 11.17 14.15 2.02
CA PRO A 127 12.26 14.95 1.46
C PRO A 127 13.34 14.11 0.77
N ASN A 128 13.46 12.82 1.10
CA ASN A 128 14.50 11.93 0.61
C ASN A 128 14.03 10.95 -0.47
N TRP A 129 12.74 10.91 -0.77
CA TRP A 129 12.20 10.05 -1.83
C TRP A 129 11.24 10.80 -2.74
N ARG A 130 11.52 10.73 -4.04
CA ARG A 130 10.59 11.20 -5.08
C ARG A 130 9.83 10.02 -5.65
N PRO A 131 8.50 10.11 -5.80
CA PRO A 131 7.72 9.07 -6.46
C PRO A 131 8.28 8.75 -7.85
N LYS A 132 8.45 7.47 -8.14
CA LYS A 132 8.96 6.97 -9.43
C LYS A 132 7.83 6.27 -10.19
N VAL A 133 7.98 6.15 -11.51
CA VAL A 133 7.04 5.41 -12.37
C VAL A 133 7.79 4.36 -13.14
N LEU A 134 7.34 3.11 -13.03
CA LEU A 134 7.85 1.98 -13.80
C LEU A 134 6.75 1.37 -14.65
N LYS A 135 7.14 0.74 -15.75
CA LYS A 135 6.27 -0.11 -16.54
C LYS A 135 6.69 -1.56 -16.33
N VAL A 136 5.71 -2.45 -16.21
CA VAL A 136 5.93 -3.89 -16.04
C VAL A 136 4.92 -4.67 -16.86
N SER A 137 5.25 -5.92 -17.14
CA SER A 137 4.28 -6.91 -17.57
C SER A 137 4.29 -8.06 -16.59
N SER A 138 3.19 -8.22 -15.86
CA SER A 138 2.99 -9.42 -15.03
C SER A 138 2.94 -10.71 -15.87
N LEU A 139 2.54 -10.61 -17.15
CA LEU A 139 2.41 -11.75 -18.06
C LEU A 139 3.77 -12.24 -18.55
N THR A 140 4.60 -11.35 -19.09
CA THR A 140 5.95 -11.70 -19.59
C THR A 140 7.01 -11.66 -18.49
N LYS A 141 6.66 -11.15 -17.29
CA LYS A 141 7.53 -10.91 -16.13
C LYS A 141 8.59 -9.81 -16.36
N GLU A 142 8.50 -9.09 -17.47
CA GLU A 142 9.39 -7.95 -17.76
C GLU A 142 9.16 -6.80 -16.78
N GLY A 143 10.25 -6.19 -16.30
CA GLY A 143 10.20 -5.06 -15.37
C GLY A 143 9.99 -5.45 -13.90
N LEU A 144 9.67 -6.71 -13.58
CA LEU A 144 9.49 -7.16 -12.19
C LEU A 144 10.78 -7.15 -11.37
N PRO A 145 11.96 -7.57 -11.90
CA PRO A 145 13.23 -7.44 -11.18
C PRO A 145 13.58 -5.99 -10.86
N GLU A 146 13.36 -5.08 -11.81
CA GLU A 146 13.60 -3.64 -11.67
C GLU A 146 12.63 -3.01 -10.66
N LEU A 147 11.35 -3.41 -10.70
CA LEU A 147 10.35 -3.04 -9.71
C LEU A 147 10.81 -3.43 -8.30
N TRP A 148 11.28 -4.66 -8.13
CA TRP A 148 11.76 -5.13 -6.84
C TRP A 148 12.99 -4.37 -6.34
N ALA A 149 13.98 -4.18 -7.21
CA ALA A 149 15.18 -3.41 -6.88
C ALA A 149 14.81 -1.98 -6.42
N LEU A 150 13.81 -1.38 -7.06
CA LEU A 150 13.32 -0.06 -6.70
C LEU A 150 12.62 -0.02 -5.33
N MET A 151 11.84 -1.05 -5.01
CA MET A 151 11.21 -1.20 -3.69
C MET A 151 12.27 -1.38 -2.59
N GLN A 152 13.36 -2.10 -2.88
CA GLN A 152 14.50 -2.22 -1.97
C GLN A 152 15.24 -0.90 -1.79
N GLU A 153 15.47 -0.15 -2.87
CA GLU A 153 16.09 1.19 -2.83
C GLU A 153 15.27 2.14 -1.94
N PHE A 154 13.94 2.14 -2.09
CA PHE A 154 13.04 2.91 -1.23
C PHE A 154 13.25 2.53 0.24
N HIS A 155 13.13 1.24 0.55
CA HIS A 155 13.26 0.76 1.93
C HIS A 155 14.60 1.14 2.56
N GLN A 156 15.71 0.93 1.85
CA GLN A 156 17.05 1.30 2.33
C GLN A 156 17.19 2.81 2.52
N THR A 157 16.63 3.60 1.62
CA THR A 157 16.64 5.07 1.73
C THR A 157 15.92 5.53 2.98
N MET A 158 14.68 5.06 3.18
CA MET A 158 13.85 5.43 4.33
C MET A 158 14.42 4.91 5.66
N LEU A 159 15.07 3.75 5.65
CA LEU A 159 15.77 3.21 6.82
C LEU A 159 16.98 4.07 7.18
N ARG A 160 17.81 4.42 6.19
CA ARG A 160 19.02 5.24 6.38
C ARG A 160 18.70 6.64 6.87
N THR A 161 17.59 7.23 6.42
CA THR A 161 17.16 8.57 6.83
C THR A 161 16.42 8.57 8.17
N GLY A 162 16.08 7.40 8.71
CA GLY A 162 15.29 7.25 9.94
C GLY A 162 13.79 7.47 9.76
N GLU A 163 13.35 7.93 8.59
CA GLU A 163 11.95 8.23 8.29
C GLU A 163 11.05 6.99 8.40
N LEU A 164 11.58 5.82 8.06
CA LEU A 164 10.83 4.56 8.19
C LEU A 164 10.39 4.34 9.65
N LEU A 165 11.30 4.55 10.58
CA LEU A 165 11.04 4.33 12.01
C LEU A 165 10.09 5.39 12.57
N GLU A 166 10.24 6.64 12.13
CA GLU A 166 9.33 7.73 12.52
C GLU A 166 7.91 7.52 12.00
N THR A 167 7.78 7.13 10.73
CA THR A 167 6.50 6.79 10.11
C THR A 167 5.83 5.67 10.87
N ARG A 168 6.52 4.56 11.15
CA ARG A 168 5.97 3.46 11.95
C ARG A 168 5.52 3.88 13.34
N ARG A 169 6.27 4.74 14.04
CA ARG A 169 5.86 5.27 15.35
C ARG A 169 4.58 6.11 15.25
N LYS A 170 4.43 6.91 14.19
CA LYS A 170 3.19 7.67 13.92
C LYS A 170 2.02 6.71 13.67
N GLN A 171 2.21 5.73 12.79
CA GLN A 171 1.21 4.72 12.46
C GLN A 171 0.76 3.94 13.70
N GLN A 172 1.70 3.45 14.52
CA GLN A 172 1.40 2.75 15.79
C GLN A 172 0.52 3.57 16.73
N ARG A 173 0.72 4.89 16.82
CA ARG A 173 -0.15 5.76 17.64
C ARG A 173 -1.55 5.88 17.08
N VAL A 174 -1.67 6.07 15.77
CA VAL A 174 -2.96 6.11 15.07
C VAL A 174 -3.71 4.79 15.29
N TRP A 175 -3.02 3.67 15.13
CA TRP A 175 -3.58 2.34 15.34
C TRP A 175 -4.04 2.11 16.77
N MET A 176 -3.22 2.45 17.76
CA MET A 176 -3.59 2.33 19.17
C MET A 176 -4.89 3.07 19.46
N TRP A 177 -5.05 4.29 18.93
CA TRP A 177 -6.24 5.08 19.16
C TRP A 177 -7.48 4.53 18.42
N ASN A 178 -7.30 4.06 17.20
CA ASN A 178 -8.37 3.42 16.42
C ASN A 178 -8.85 2.15 17.12
N TYR A 179 -7.93 1.31 17.59
CA TYR A 179 -8.24 0.08 18.32
C TYR A 179 -9.02 0.36 19.61
N ILE A 180 -8.54 1.30 20.44
CA ILE A 180 -9.23 1.70 21.68
C ILE A 180 -10.64 2.20 21.36
N THR A 181 -10.78 3.07 20.37
CA THR A 181 -12.07 3.66 19.99
C THR A 181 -13.04 2.58 19.50
N GLN A 182 -12.59 1.69 18.61
CA GLN A 182 -13.41 0.60 18.11
C GLN A 182 -13.84 -0.35 19.22
N HIS A 183 -12.91 -0.71 20.12
CA HIS A 183 -13.22 -1.60 21.24
C HIS A 183 -14.20 -0.98 22.22
N ILE A 184 -14.02 0.30 22.60
CA ILE A 184 -14.98 1.03 23.45
C ILE A 184 -16.36 1.07 22.79
N MET A 185 -16.42 1.40 21.50
CA MET A 185 -17.68 1.46 20.76
C MET A 185 -18.36 0.09 20.65
N GLN A 186 -17.57 -0.98 20.49
CA GLN A 186 -18.08 -2.34 20.49
C GLN A 186 -18.69 -2.70 21.85
N VAL A 187 -17.94 -2.51 22.95
CA VAL A 187 -18.42 -2.77 24.31
C VAL A 187 -19.69 -1.97 24.62
N PHE A 188 -19.70 -0.69 24.24
CA PHE A 188 -20.87 0.18 24.41
C PHE A 188 -22.09 -0.34 23.63
N ARG A 189 -21.92 -0.72 22.37
CA ARG A 189 -23.01 -1.28 21.54
C ARG A 189 -23.48 -2.64 22.03
N GLU A 190 -22.60 -3.42 22.65
CA GLU A 190 -22.89 -4.76 23.14
C GLU A 190 -23.59 -4.77 24.51
N ASP A 191 -23.46 -3.68 25.31
CA ASP A 191 -24.10 -3.55 26.62
C ASP A 191 -25.64 -3.71 26.51
N PRO A 192 -26.23 -4.67 27.24
CA PRO A 192 -27.67 -4.93 27.19
C PRO A 192 -28.53 -3.70 27.52
N ARG A 193 -28.07 -2.81 28.41
CA ARG A 193 -28.80 -1.60 28.80
C ARG A 193 -28.84 -0.59 27.68
N VAL A 194 -27.74 -0.46 26.93
CA VAL A 194 -27.65 0.42 25.76
C VAL A 194 -28.53 -0.13 24.63
N LYS A 195 -28.47 -1.44 24.37
CA LYS A 195 -29.36 -2.09 23.39
C LYS A 195 -30.84 -1.89 23.72
N LEU A 196 -31.21 -2.05 24.99
CA LEU A 196 -32.59 -1.84 25.45
C LEU A 196 -33.03 -0.37 25.32
N ALA A 197 -32.15 0.58 25.68
CA ALA A 197 -32.44 2.01 25.56
C ALA A 197 -32.60 2.46 24.09
N LEU A 198 -31.81 1.89 23.18
CA LEU A 198 -31.93 2.15 21.74
C LEU A 198 -33.17 1.49 21.12
N ALA A 199 -33.58 0.31 21.60
CA ALA A 199 -34.77 -0.38 21.11
C ALA A 199 -36.08 0.31 21.54
N ASN A 200 -36.09 0.97 22.69
CA ASN A 200 -37.28 1.64 23.25
C ASN A 200 -37.43 3.11 22.81
N GLY A 201 -36.52 3.62 21.99
CA GLY A 201 -36.51 5.01 21.50
C GLY A 201 -37.07 5.20 20.07
N SER A 202 -37.85 4.23 19.57
CA SER A 202 -38.57 4.30 18.27
C SER A 202 -40.04 4.64 18.46
#